data_AF-A0A970CQH5-F1
#
_entry.id   AF-A0A970CQH5-F1
#
_cell.length_a   1.000
_cell.length_b   1.000
_cell.length_c   1.000
_cell.angle_alpha   90.00
_cell.angle_beta   90.00
_cell.angle_gamma   90.00
#
_symmetry.space_group_name_H-M   'P 1'
#
loop_
_entity.id
_entity.type
_entity.pdbx_description
1 polymer ?
#
loop_
_entity_poly.entity_id
_entity_poly.type
_entity_poly.pdbx_seq_one_letter_code
_entity_poly.pdbx_strand_id
1 'polypeptide(L)'
;MQLTSIGEQIEQIKGQMQYLEQTSSTSLITANLEQAKLEVKFTAGRINAETGDKIQFIPDVVGGFAPYSYVWDFGDGKTSNEANPRHEYNKPGSYTISLTVTDDRGNTKMQARNDYITITQGGWTFSGVVSGAWDAFLAFGRVLISILVGIVIFSPVWLVIGLVIWYVRKQRRKAKPAKEKAS
;
A
#
# COMPACT_ATOMS: atom_id res chain seq x y z
N MET A 1 -62.83 26.08 -52.33
CA MET A 1 -62.50 26.08 -50.89
C MET A 1 -61.65 24.88 -50.46
N GLN A 2 -61.82 23.67 -51.02
CA GLN A 2 -61.02 22.48 -50.63
C GLN A 2 -59.54 22.50 -51.08
N LEU A 3 -59.25 22.98 -52.30
CA LEU A 3 -57.87 23.00 -52.85
C LEU A 3 -56.93 23.98 -52.12
N THR A 4 -57.45 25.08 -51.61
CA THR A 4 -56.69 26.06 -50.82
C THR A 4 -56.22 25.45 -49.48
N SER A 5 -57.07 24.64 -48.85
CA SER A 5 -56.75 23.95 -47.59
C SER A 5 -55.68 22.87 -47.77
N ILE A 6 -55.64 22.18 -48.92
CA ILE A 6 -54.61 21.17 -49.22
C ILE A 6 -53.24 21.82 -49.44
N GLY A 7 -53.18 22.98 -50.10
CA GLY A 7 -51.93 23.73 -50.28
C GLY A 7 -51.30 24.16 -48.94
N GLU A 8 -52.13 24.70 -48.04
CA GLU A 8 -51.71 25.08 -46.68
C GLU A 8 -51.21 23.88 -45.87
N GLN A 9 -51.89 22.74 -45.96
CA GLN A 9 -51.47 21.51 -45.27
C GLN A 9 -50.11 21.00 -45.78
N ILE A 10 -49.84 21.07 -47.08
CA ILE A 10 -48.54 20.66 -47.64
C ILE A 10 -47.43 21.59 -47.14
N GLU A 11 -47.67 22.90 -47.06
CA GLU A 11 -46.68 23.85 -46.52
C GLU A 11 -46.46 23.63 -45.02
N GLN A 12 -47.50 23.36 -44.25
CA GLN A 12 -47.37 22.99 -42.84
C GLN A 12 -46.59 21.68 -42.66
N ILE A 13 -46.89 20.65 -43.46
CA ILE A 13 -46.19 19.36 -43.42
C ILE A 13 -44.71 19.53 -43.78
N LYS A 14 -44.38 20.36 -44.79
CA LYS A 14 -42.99 20.69 -45.15
C LYS A 14 -42.28 21.42 -44.01
N GLY A 15 -42.93 22.41 -43.41
CA GLY A 15 -42.37 23.15 -42.26
C GLY A 15 -42.15 22.24 -41.05
N GLN A 16 -43.09 21.33 -40.77
CA GLN A 16 -42.93 20.35 -39.69
C GLN A 16 -41.82 19.33 -39.98
N MET A 17 -41.70 18.82 -41.22
CA MET A 17 -40.58 17.92 -41.57
C MET A 17 -39.23 18.62 -41.41
N GLN A 18 -39.10 19.87 -41.87
CA GLN A 18 -37.86 20.63 -41.73
C GLN A 18 -37.49 20.87 -40.25
N TYR A 19 -38.50 21.15 -39.41
CA TYR A 19 -38.31 21.28 -37.96
C TYR A 19 -37.87 19.96 -37.31
N LEU A 20 -38.47 18.83 -37.71
CA LEU A 20 -38.12 17.51 -37.21
C LEU A 20 -36.69 17.10 -37.62
N GLU A 21 -36.27 17.39 -38.86
CA GLU A 21 -34.90 17.12 -39.31
C GLU A 21 -33.88 17.98 -38.57
N GLN A 22 -34.18 19.26 -38.37
CA GLN A 22 -33.30 20.17 -37.63
C GLN A 22 -33.18 19.75 -36.16
N THR A 23 -34.29 19.39 -35.52
CA THR A 23 -34.28 18.96 -34.10
C THR A 23 -33.61 17.61 -33.92
N SER A 24 -33.74 16.68 -34.87
CA SER A 24 -32.99 15.42 -34.89
C SER A 24 -31.49 15.64 -35.09
N SER A 25 -31.10 16.49 -36.04
CA SER A 25 -29.68 16.83 -36.24
C SER A 25 -29.10 17.51 -35.01
N THR A 26 -29.85 18.40 -34.39
CA THR A 26 -29.42 19.13 -33.18
C THR A 26 -29.31 18.19 -31.97
N SER A 27 -30.28 17.28 -31.77
CA SER A 27 -30.22 16.31 -30.67
C SER A 27 -29.08 15.31 -30.85
N LEU A 28 -28.81 14.87 -32.09
CA LEU A 28 -27.67 14.00 -32.42
C LEU A 28 -26.32 14.70 -32.22
N ILE A 29 -26.18 15.95 -32.67
CA ILE A 29 -24.97 16.75 -32.44
C ILE A 29 -24.75 16.96 -30.94
N THR A 30 -25.81 17.29 -30.21
CA THR A 30 -25.75 17.53 -28.76
C THR A 30 -25.35 16.27 -28.00
N ALA A 31 -25.95 15.12 -28.32
CA ALA A 31 -25.62 13.83 -27.71
C ALA A 31 -24.17 13.40 -28.01
N ASN A 32 -23.72 13.57 -29.27
CA ASN A 32 -22.37 13.24 -29.67
C ASN A 32 -21.32 14.17 -29.03
N LEU A 33 -21.66 15.44 -28.83
CA LEU A 33 -20.78 16.41 -28.19
C LEU A 33 -20.64 16.15 -26.68
N GLU A 34 -21.70 15.70 -26.02
CA GLU A 34 -21.66 15.30 -24.61
C GLU A 34 -20.81 14.04 -24.40
N GLN A 35 -20.87 13.08 -25.35
CA GLN A 35 -20.05 11.86 -25.33
C GLN A 35 -18.58 12.12 -25.72
N ALA A 36 -18.28 13.17 -26.48
CA ALA A 36 -16.92 13.56 -26.83
C ALA A 36 -16.18 14.28 -25.68
N LYS A 37 -16.89 14.70 -24.63
CA LYS A 37 -16.29 15.39 -23.49
C LYS A 37 -15.51 14.39 -22.63
N LEU A 38 -14.19 14.56 -22.60
CA LEU A 38 -13.30 13.76 -21.76
C LEU A 38 -13.55 14.06 -20.26
N GLU A 39 -14.05 13.06 -19.54
CA GLU A 39 -14.19 13.04 -18.08
C GLU A 39 -13.23 12.01 -17.48
N VAL A 40 -12.52 12.42 -16.44
CA VAL A 40 -11.49 11.60 -15.78
C VAL A 40 -11.78 11.52 -14.30
N LYS A 41 -11.90 10.29 -13.82
CA LYS A 41 -11.95 9.91 -12.41
C LYS A 41 -10.94 8.80 -12.18
N PHE A 42 -10.72 8.46 -10.92
CA PHE A 42 -9.93 7.29 -10.56
C PHE A 42 -10.33 6.74 -9.20
N THR A 43 -9.94 5.51 -8.94
CA THR A 43 -10.09 4.83 -7.66
C THR A 43 -8.77 4.16 -7.28
N ALA A 44 -8.58 3.99 -5.97
CA ALA A 44 -7.49 3.19 -5.43
C ALA A 44 -8.06 1.92 -4.82
N GLY A 45 -7.32 0.81 -4.91
CA GLY A 45 -7.72 -0.47 -4.31
C GLY A 45 -7.82 -0.43 -2.79
N ARG A 46 -7.10 0.50 -2.14
CA ARG A 46 -7.20 0.81 -0.71
C ARG A 46 -6.98 2.30 -0.50
N ILE A 47 -7.66 2.87 0.50
CA ILE A 47 -7.46 4.26 0.95
C ILE A 47 -6.60 4.35 2.21
N ASN A 48 -6.63 3.31 3.04
CA ASN A 48 -5.82 3.17 4.24
C ASN A 48 -4.92 1.96 4.04
N ALA A 49 -3.61 2.15 4.16
CA ALA A 49 -2.64 1.07 4.00
C ALA A 49 -1.45 1.28 4.95
N GLU A 50 -0.65 0.24 5.12
CA GLU A 50 0.57 0.31 5.91
C GLU A 50 1.79 0.60 5.03
N THR A 51 2.86 1.06 5.67
CA THR A 51 4.15 1.26 4.98
C THR A 51 4.61 -0.05 4.32
N GLY A 52 4.96 0.00 3.04
CA GLY A 52 5.36 -1.16 2.24
C GLY A 52 4.21 -1.90 1.54
N ASP A 53 2.95 -1.50 1.76
CA ASP A 53 1.83 -2.03 0.99
C ASP A 53 1.82 -1.50 -0.44
N LYS A 54 1.57 -2.40 -1.40
CA LYS A 54 1.34 -2.04 -2.80
C LYS A 54 -0.12 -1.70 -3.04
N ILE A 55 -0.38 -0.45 -3.40
CA ILE A 55 -1.72 0.06 -3.73
C ILE A 55 -1.88 0.10 -5.25
N GLN A 56 -2.94 -0.53 -5.75
CA GLN A 56 -3.33 -0.48 -7.15
C GLN A 56 -4.18 0.77 -7.41
N PHE A 57 -3.85 1.52 -8.45
CA PHE A 57 -4.68 2.62 -8.95
C PHE A 57 -5.37 2.23 -10.24
N ILE A 58 -6.63 2.63 -10.38
CA ILE A 58 -7.52 2.28 -11.49
C ILE A 58 -8.14 3.58 -12.03
N PRO A 59 -7.85 3.98 -13.28
CA PRO A 59 -8.48 5.13 -13.90
C PRO A 59 -9.91 4.79 -14.32
N ASP A 60 -10.78 5.78 -14.28
CA ASP A 60 -12.15 5.73 -14.78
C ASP A 60 -12.32 6.90 -15.76
N VAL A 61 -12.18 6.59 -17.05
CA VAL A 61 -12.21 7.58 -18.14
C VAL A 61 -13.48 7.38 -18.94
N VAL A 62 -14.26 8.45 -19.06
CA VAL A 62 -15.53 8.47 -19.79
C VAL A 62 -15.46 9.53 -20.89
N GLY A 63 -15.91 9.18 -22.09
CA GLY A 63 -15.83 10.05 -23.26
C GLY A 63 -14.40 10.21 -23.80
N GLY A 64 -14.19 11.20 -24.66
CA GLY A 64 -12.92 11.42 -25.35
C GLY A 64 -12.63 10.40 -26.45
N PHE A 65 -11.42 10.47 -27.02
CA PHE A 65 -11.00 9.63 -28.15
C PHE A 65 -9.75 8.81 -27.79
N ALA A 66 -9.92 7.49 -27.69
CA ALA A 66 -8.81 6.56 -27.50
C ALA A 66 -7.87 6.53 -28.73
N PRO A 67 -6.57 6.19 -28.57
CA PRO A 67 -5.91 5.77 -27.32
C PRO A 67 -5.68 6.90 -26.31
N TYR A 68 -5.52 6.54 -25.03
CA TYR A 68 -5.24 7.47 -23.93
C TYR A 68 -3.80 7.33 -23.44
N SER A 69 -3.19 8.46 -23.07
CA SER A 69 -1.94 8.50 -22.31
C SER A 69 -2.20 8.94 -20.88
N TYR A 70 -1.56 8.28 -19.92
CA TYR A 70 -1.75 8.50 -18.49
C TYR A 70 -0.48 9.09 -17.87
N VAL A 71 -0.68 10.00 -16.92
CA VAL A 71 0.38 10.50 -16.03
C VAL A 71 -0.19 10.53 -14.63
N TRP A 72 0.38 9.71 -13.76
CA TRP A 72 0.07 9.62 -12.34
C TRP A 72 1.13 10.36 -11.53
N ASP A 73 0.70 11.14 -10.55
CA ASP A 73 1.52 11.65 -9.46
C ASP A 73 0.93 11.14 -8.14
N PHE A 74 1.75 10.42 -7.36
CA PHE A 74 1.33 9.80 -6.11
C PHE A 74 1.48 10.71 -4.88
N GLY A 75 2.01 11.92 -5.04
CA GLY A 75 2.20 12.90 -3.97
C GLY A 75 3.42 12.65 -3.09
N ASP A 76 4.21 11.61 -3.37
CA ASP A 76 5.47 11.28 -2.68
C ASP A 76 6.72 11.63 -3.51
N GLY A 77 6.53 12.32 -4.64
CA GLY A 77 7.56 12.68 -5.60
C GLY A 77 7.81 11.63 -6.69
N LYS A 78 7.09 10.50 -6.68
CA LYS A 78 7.15 9.49 -7.75
C LYS A 78 5.94 9.61 -8.68
N THR A 79 6.16 9.28 -9.95
CA THR A 79 5.17 9.32 -11.01
C THR A 79 5.11 8.01 -11.79
N SER A 80 4.03 7.79 -12.54
CA SER A 80 3.90 6.65 -13.46
C SER A 80 3.14 7.01 -14.73
N ASN A 81 3.46 6.32 -15.83
CA ASN A 81 2.78 6.46 -17.13
C ASN A 81 1.92 5.25 -17.49
N GLU A 82 1.83 4.26 -16.62
CA GLU A 82 0.98 3.09 -16.82
C GLU A 82 -0.50 3.47 -16.68
N ALA A 83 -1.38 2.77 -17.39
CA ALA A 83 -2.81 2.96 -17.24
C ALA A 83 -3.26 2.61 -15.80
N ASN A 84 -2.80 1.48 -15.28
CA ASN A 84 -3.17 0.93 -13.98
C ASN A 84 -1.91 0.60 -13.15
N PRO A 85 -1.20 1.60 -12.61
CA PRO A 85 0.04 1.38 -11.87
C PRO A 85 -0.21 0.79 -10.48
N ARG A 86 0.81 0.10 -9.98
CA ARG A 86 0.94 -0.27 -8.57
C ARG A 86 2.02 0.56 -7.91
N HIS A 87 1.70 1.20 -6.80
CA HIS A 87 2.63 2.06 -6.08
C HIS A 87 2.80 1.62 -4.63
N GLU A 88 4.00 1.80 -4.10
CA GLU A 88 4.37 1.43 -2.72
C GLU A 88 4.86 2.67 -1.98
N TYR A 89 4.24 2.94 -0.83
CA TYR A 89 4.57 4.06 0.03
C TYR A 89 5.51 3.61 1.16
N ASN A 90 6.67 4.25 1.23
CA ASN A 90 7.74 3.91 2.21
C ASN A 90 7.71 4.77 3.47
N LYS A 91 6.86 5.80 3.51
CA LYS A 91 6.75 6.71 4.65
C LYS A 91 5.28 6.80 5.06
N PRO A 92 5.01 6.89 6.38
CA PRO A 92 3.66 7.22 6.84
C PRO A 92 3.33 8.67 6.50
N GLY A 93 2.05 8.92 6.23
CA GLY A 93 1.55 10.25 5.85
C GLY A 93 0.28 10.18 5.02
N SER A 94 -0.32 11.35 4.78
CA SER A 94 -1.42 11.52 3.84
C SER A 94 -0.86 11.97 2.49
N TYR A 95 -1.36 11.38 1.42
CA TYR A 95 -0.90 11.63 0.07
C TYR A 95 -2.02 12.16 -0.81
N THR A 96 -1.70 13.21 -1.58
CA THR A 96 -2.55 13.77 -2.62
C THR A 96 -2.19 13.13 -3.96
N ILE A 97 -3.16 12.54 -4.64
CA ILE A 97 -2.94 11.84 -5.91
C ILE A 97 -3.53 12.67 -7.03
N SER A 98 -2.77 12.82 -8.12
CA SER A 98 -3.28 13.40 -9.35
C SER A 98 -3.12 12.44 -10.53
N LEU A 99 -4.14 12.43 -11.37
CA LEU A 99 -4.18 11.71 -12.63
C LEU A 99 -4.41 12.72 -13.75
N THR A 100 -3.50 12.75 -14.71
CA THR A 100 -3.69 13.47 -15.98
C THR A 100 -3.86 12.46 -17.10
N VAL A 101 -4.93 12.61 -17.87
CA VAL A 101 -5.20 11.80 -19.06
C VAL A 101 -5.26 12.71 -20.28
N THR A 102 -4.57 12.31 -21.34
CA THR A 102 -4.63 12.96 -22.65
C THR A 102 -5.17 11.97 -23.67
N ASP A 103 -6.12 12.42 -24.48
CA ASP A 103 -6.71 11.65 -25.57
C ASP A 103 -5.95 11.83 -26.90
N ASP A 104 -6.30 11.04 -27.92
CA ASP A 104 -5.64 11.05 -29.24
C ASP A 104 -5.79 12.39 -29.98
N ARG A 105 -6.82 13.18 -29.63
CA ARG A 105 -7.05 14.51 -30.19
C ARG A 105 -6.34 15.62 -29.41
N GLY A 106 -5.56 15.27 -28.39
CA GLY A 106 -4.82 16.21 -27.55
C GLY A 106 -5.65 16.85 -26.43
N ASN A 107 -6.90 16.44 -26.22
CA ASN A 107 -7.68 16.90 -25.09
C ASN A 107 -7.07 16.34 -23.81
N THR A 108 -6.73 17.21 -22.88
CA THR A 108 -6.10 16.84 -21.61
C THR A 108 -7.02 17.18 -20.46
N LYS A 109 -7.22 16.21 -19.56
CA LYS A 109 -8.00 16.39 -18.33
C LYS A 109 -7.19 15.90 -17.14
N MET A 110 -7.12 16.74 -16.12
CA MET A 110 -6.49 16.44 -14.85
C MET A 110 -7.54 16.31 -13.75
N GLN A 111 -7.42 15.27 -12.92
CA GLN A 111 -8.18 15.07 -11.71
C GLN A 111 -7.22 14.89 -10.54
N ALA A 112 -7.38 15.70 -9.49
CA ALA A 112 -6.65 15.55 -8.24
C ALA A 112 -7.60 15.16 -7.11
N ARG A 113 -7.11 14.38 -6.14
CA ARG A 113 -7.78 14.10 -4.87
C ARG A 113 -6.82 14.34 -3.73
N ASN A 114 -7.11 15.36 -2.92
CA ASN A 114 -6.32 15.75 -1.77
C ASN A 114 -6.49 14.75 -0.64
N ASP A 115 -5.40 14.40 0.04
CA ASP A 115 -5.35 13.49 1.19
C ASP A 115 -6.12 12.17 0.96
N TYR A 116 -6.04 11.65 -0.26
CA TYR A 116 -6.86 10.52 -0.69
C TYR A 116 -6.37 9.18 -0.13
N ILE A 117 -5.06 9.04 0.06
CA ILE A 117 -4.43 7.86 0.64
C ILE A 117 -3.80 8.23 1.99
N THR A 118 -4.13 7.47 3.02
CA THR A 118 -3.50 7.57 4.34
C THR A 118 -2.65 6.34 4.59
N ILE A 119 -1.35 6.55 4.78
CA ILE A 119 -0.40 5.50 5.11
C ILE A 119 -0.07 5.56 6.58
N THR A 120 -0.42 4.50 7.30
CA THR A 120 0.00 4.33 8.69
C THR A 120 1.36 3.65 8.73
N GLN A 121 2.12 3.91 9.79
CA GLN A 121 3.33 3.12 10.03
C GLN A 121 2.88 1.68 10.26
N GLY A 122 3.31 0.77 9.38
CA GLY A 122 3.11 -0.65 9.62
C GLY A 122 3.78 -1.01 10.92
N GLY A 123 3.04 -1.68 11.82
CA GLY A 123 3.61 -2.16 13.07
C GLY A 123 4.89 -2.93 12.75
N TRP A 124 5.94 -2.76 13.56
CA TRP A 124 7.24 -3.43 13.37
C TRP A 124 7.06 -4.93 13.08
N THR A 125 6.99 -5.33 11.82
CA THR A 125 7.02 -6.74 11.45
C THR A 125 8.48 -7.10 11.24
N PHE A 126 8.97 -7.93 12.14
CA PHE A 126 10.33 -8.44 12.18
C PHE A 126 10.67 -9.37 11.00
N SER A 127 10.08 -9.17 9.82
CA SER A 127 10.18 -10.12 8.69
C SER A 127 11.37 -9.82 7.76
N GLY A 128 11.83 -8.56 7.67
CA GLY A 128 12.90 -8.17 6.72
C GLY A 128 14.23 -7.70 7.32
N VAL A 129 14.21 -7.09 8.52
CA VAL A 129 15.42 -6.49 9.14
C VAL A 129 16.18 -7.50 10.00
N VAL A 130 15.61 -8.67 10.25
CA VAL A 130 16.16 -9.61 11.23
C VAL A 130 17.30 -10.47 10.75
N SER A 131 17.44 -10.75 9.46
CA SER A 131 18.54 -11.62 9.01
C SER A 131 19.92 -10.99 9.26
N GLY A 132 20.05 -9.67 9.11
CA GLY A 132 21.29 -8.95 9.43
C GLY A 132 21.35 -8.40 10.87
N ALA A 133 20.23 -7.94 11.41
CA ALA A 133 20.21 -7.33 12.74
C ALA A 133 20.15 -8.36 13.88
N TRP A 134 19.61 -9.57 13.69
CA TRP A 134 19.78 -10.64 14.67
C TRP A 134 21.17 -11.24 14.63
N ASP A 135 21.85 -11.24 13.48
CA ASP A 135 23.27 -11.59 13.44
C ASP A 135 24.10 -10.59 14.26
N ALA A 136 23.75 -9.29 14.18
CA ALA A 136 24.33 -8.27 15.05
C ALA A 136 23.91 -8.43 16.53
N PHE A 137 22.64 -8.71 16.83
CA PHE A 137 22.13 -8.85 18.21
C PHE A 137 22.61 -10.14 18.89
N LEU A 138 22.81 -11.24 18.15
CA LEU A 138 23.43 -12.48 18.63
C LEU A 138 24.96 -12.34 18.73
N ALA A 139 25.61 -11.55 17.86
CA ALA A 139 27.01 -11.18 18.00
C ALA A 139 27.26 -10.34 19.27
N PHE A 140 26.40 -9.35 19.57
CA PHE A 140 26.45 -8.58 20.81
C PHE A 140 25.96 -9.38 22.04
N GLY A 141 24.96 -10.26 21.87
CA GLY A 141 24.42 -11.13 22.92
C GLY A 141 25.41 -12.20 23.39
N ARG A 142 26.27 -12.72 22.50
CA ARG A 142 27.35 -13.66 22.88
C ARG A 142 28.43 -13.00 23.74
N VAL A 143 28.69 -11.70 23.56
CA VAL A 143 29.64 -10.94 24.39
C VAL A 143 29.04 -10.69 25.79
N LEU A 144 27.77 -10.27 25.89
CA LEU A 144 27.12 -10.02 27.19
C LEU A 144 26.83 -11.31 28.00
N ILE A 145 26.48 -12.42 27.35
CA ILE A 145 26.31 -13.72 28.02
C ILE A 145 27.65 -14.25 28.52
N SER A 146 28.75 -14.06 27.78
CA SER A 146 30.09 -14.46 28.23
C SER A 146 30.61 -13.65 29.42
N ILE A 147 30.28 -12.35 29.49
CA ILE A 147 30.61 -11.48 30.64
C ILE A 147 29.75 -11.83 31.87
N LEU A 148 28.45 -12.13 31.71
CA LEU A 148 27.57 -12.51 32.83
C LEU A 148 27.82 -13.93 33.36
N VAL A 149 28.12 -14.90 32.50
CA VAL A 149 28.47 -16.28 32.91
C VAL A 149 29.85 -16.32 33.59
N GLY A 150 30.80 -15.49 33.15
CA GLY A 150 32.09 -15.32 33.83
C GLY A 150 31.97 -14.76 35.25
N ILE A 151 31.07 -13.81 35.50
CA ILE A 151 30.86 -13.19 36.81
C ILE A 151 30.12 -14.12 37.79
N VAL A 152 29.21 -14.97 37.32
CA VAL A 152 28.46 -15.91 38.20
C VAL A 152 29.28 -17.16 38.55
N ILE A 153 30.14 -17.65 37.66
CA ILE A 153 30.97 -18.86 37.89
C ILE A 153 32.25 -18.54 38.70
N PHE A 154 32.82 -17.34 38.55
CA PHE A 154 33.97 -16.87 39.35
C PHE A 154 33.58 -16.05 40.59
N SER A 155 32.30 -16.06 40.99
CA SER A 155 31.87 -15.40 42.22
C SER A 155 32.49 -16.12 43.45
N PRO A 156 33.07 -15.39 44.43
CA PRO A 156 33.67 -15.94 45.65
C PRO A 156 32.78 -16.91 46.43
N VAL A 157 31.46 -16.83 46.25
CA VAL A 157 30.46 -17.71 46.87
C VAL A 157 30.64 -19.17 46.44
N TRP A 158 30.97 -19.45 45.17
CA TRP A 158 31.17 -20.82 44.67
C TRP A 158 32.45 -21.47 45.23
N LEU A 159 33.51 -20.68 45.49
CA LEU A 159 34.73 -21.16 46.14
C LEU A 159 34.48 -21.55 47.61
N VAL A 160 33.66 -20.77 48.33
CA VAL A 160 33.27 -21.08 49.72
C VAL A 160 32.38 -22.33 49.76
N ILE A 161 31.41 -22.46 48.85
CA ILE A 161 30.56 -23.65 48.75
C ILE A 161 31.41 -24.90 48.42
N GLY A 162 32.36 -24.79 47.49
CA GLY A 162 33.31 -25.86 47.17
C GLY A 162 34.17 -26.27 48.37
N LEU A 163 34.70 -25.30 49.14
CA LEU A 163 35.46 -25.55 50.37
C LEU A 163 34.62 -26.24 51.45
N VAL A 164 33.36 -25.85 51.62
CA VAL A 164 32.43 -26.47 52.59
C VAL A 164 32.13 -27.91 52.18
N ILE A 165 31.82 -28.16 50.91
CA ILE A 165 31.59 -29.53 50.40
C ILE A 165 32.84 -30.40 50.56
N TRP A 166 34.02 -29.86 50.24
CA TRP A 166 35.29 -30.55 50.43
C TRP A 166 35.57 -30.85 51.90
N TYR A 167 35.33 -29.88 52.80
CA TYR A 167 35.52 -30.02 54.24
C TYR A 167 34.59 -31.10 54.84
N VAL A 168 33.30 -31.07 54.48
CA VAL A 168 32.32 -32.09 54.90
C VAL A 168 32.71 -33.48 54.39
N ARG A 169 33.14 -33.59 53.14
CA ARG A 169 33.58 -34.86 52.54
C ARG A 169 34.87 -35.40 53.20
N LYS A 170 35.78 -34.51 53.60
CA LYS A 170 37.00 -34.86 54.34
C LYS A 170 36.69 -35.38 55.75
N GLN A 171 35.71 -34.80 56.44
CA GLN A 171 35.24 -35.29 57.74
C GLN A 171 34.60 -36.68 57.63
N ARG A 172 33.78 -36.93 56.61
CA ARG A 172 33.18 -38.26 56.38
C ARG A 172 34.19 -39.37 56.09
N ARG A 173 35.35 -39.04 55.50
CA ARG A 173 36.44 -40.01 55.28
C ARG A 173 37.18 -40.38 56.57
N LYS A 174 37.22 -39.48 57.55
CA LYS A 174 37.78 -39.76 58.89
C LYS A 174 36.78 -40.47 59.80
N ALA A 175 35.48 -40.26 59.58
CA ALA A 175 34.39 -40.85 60.35
C ALA A 175 33.95 -42.27 59.89
N LYS A 176 34.73 -42.96 59.06
CA LYS A 176 34.58 -44.42 58.85
C LYS A 176 35.65 -45.19 59.67
N PRO A 177 35.44 -45.46 60.96
CA PRO A 177 36.15 -46.53 61.66
C PRO A 177 35.44 -47.88 61.47
N ALA A 178 36.20 -48.85 60.99
CA ALA A 178 36.12 -50.30 61.23
C ALA A 178 34.74 -50.93 61.47
N LYS A 179 34.09 -51.42 60.41
CA LYS A 179 33.20 -52.60 60.49
C LYS A 179 33.36 -53.46 59.24
N GLU A 180 34.54 -54.03 59.06
CA GLU A 180 34.73 -55.11 58.08
C GLU A 180 36.04 -55.88 58.35
N LYS A 181 36.16 -56.53 59.51
CA LYS A 181 37.02 -57.71 59.74
C LYS A 181 36.57 -58.44 61.02
N ALA A 182 35.70 -59.44 60.87
CA ALA A 182 35.59 -60.64 61.73
C ALA A 182 34.38 -61.46 61.24
N SER A 183 34.66 -62.41 60.34
CA SER A 183 34.07 -63.75 60.41
C SER A 183 34.82 -64.55 61.47
#